data_AF-A0A1Y6BM64-F1
#
_entry.id   AF-A0A1Y6BM64-F1
#
_cell.length_a   1.000
_cell.length_b   1.000
_cell.length_c   1.000
_cell.angle_alpha   90.00
_cell.angle_beta   90.00
_cell.angle_gamma   90.00
#
_symmetry.space_group_name_H-M   'P 1'
#
loop_
_entity.id
_entity.type
_entity.pdbx_description
1 polymer ?
#
loop_
_entity_poly.entity_id
_entity_poly.type
_entity_poly.pdbx_seq_one_letter_code
_entity_poly.pdbx_strand_id
1 'polypeptide(L)'
;MKSVIIRAFFAFYTVLTASSAMADFRGDANRLLDITENLRSKININFVKSTPLTDVEDRIFNEILPTIDERFIAAGEFFNDAAIARDSTSAGVLVQSGLNELKEARSLIYEGRWLANQNNISIADIFDELLLEIEEAEKIIEDSGLINPWLAGAWDIRYTNPSGKWINGTMTFSGSDAEYRTDGGSKGRFTKVDFENDNRRVEGLWRFQNGATGWYQFYLNNDGESFSGKWGNGSRIGKNKKGHWNGSLK
;
A
#
# COMPACT_ATOMS: atom_id res chain seq x y z
N MET A 1 -4.33 11.01 28.73
CA MET A 1 -5.28 11.56 27.73
C MET A 1 -4.66 12.61 26.81
N LYS A 2 -4.11 13.73 27.29
CA LYS A 2 -3.37 14.69 26.41
C LYS A 2 -2.28 14.03 25.55
N SER A 3 -1.63 12.97 26.05
CA SER A 3 -0.55 12.28 25.35
C SER A 3 -0.99 11.38 24.18
N VAL A 4 -2.26 10.97 24.07
CA VAL A 4 -2.70 10.04 23.00
C VAL A 4 -3.05 10.82 21.74
N ILE A 5 -3.74 11.96 21.87
CA ILE A 5 -3.99 12.89 20.76
C ILE A 5 -2.67 13.48 20.25
N ILE A 6 -1.73 13.80 21.15
CA ILE A 6 -0.38 14.26 20.76
C ILE A 6 0.42 13.17 20.03
N ARG A 7 0.17 11.88 20.32
CA ARG A 7 0.86 10.75 19.68
C ARG A 7 0.32 10.50 18.27
N ALA A 8 -1.00 10.32 18.11
CA ALA A 8 -1.67 10.24 16.80
C ALA A 8 -1.27 11.41 15.88
N PHE A 9 -1.06 12.59 16.46
CA PHE A 9 -0.56 13.77 15.77
C PHE A 9 0.92 13.69 15.39
N PHE A 10 1.77 13.05 16.19
CA PHE A 10 3.18 12.80 15.90
C PHE A 10 3.37 11.74 14.80
N ALA A 11 2.55 10.68 14.78
CA ALA A 11 2.56 9.73 13.67
C ALA A 11 2.09 10.35 12.36
N PHE A 12 1.03 11.14 12.44
CA PHE A 12 0.51 11.90 11.31
C PHE A 12 1.53 12.95 10.81
N TYR A 13 2.21 13.65 11.73
CA TYR A 13 3.35 14.51 11.42
C TYR A 13 4.48 13.72 10.73
N THR A 14 4.74 12.48 11.14
CA THR A 14 5.78 11.63 10.52
C THR A 14 5.39 11.19 9.10
N VAL A 15 4.12 10.83 8.86
CA VAL A 15 3.59 10.56 7.51
C VAL A 15 3.69 11.80 6.63
N LEU A 16 3.24 12.97 7.12
CA LEU A 16 3.32 14.22 6.39
C LEU A 16 4.76 14.68 6.12
N THR A 17 5.69 14.44 7.05
CA THR A 17 7.11 14.78 6.87
C THR A 17 7.80 13.80 5.90
N ALA A 18 7.39 12.54 5.87
CA ALA A 18 7.85 11.57 4.87
C ALA A 18 7.27 11.87 3.47
N SER A 19 5.99 12.28 3.41
CA SER A 19 5.34 12.76 2.19
C SER A 19 5.91 14.10 1.71
N SER A 20 6.34 15.00 2.61
CA SER A 20 7.01 16.24 2.24
C SER A 20 8.43 16.01 1.73
N ALA A 21 9.16 15.02 2.27
CA ALA A 21 10.42 14.56 1.70
C ALA A 21 10.25 13.95 0.29
N MET A 22 9.12 13.28 0.01
CA MET A 22 8.75 12.86 -1.35
C MET A 22 8.30 14.02 -2.25
N ALA A 23 7.64 15.04 -1.70
CA ALA A 23 7.22 16.24 -2.42
C ALA A 23 8.39 17.19 -2.75
N ASP A 24 9.50 17.16 -2.00
CA ASP A 24 10.75 17.85 -2.34
C ASP A 24 11.33 17.38 -3.68
N PHE A 25 10.97 16.19 -4.14
CA PHE A 25 11.30 15.69 -5.48
C PHE A 25 10.51 16.40 -6.60
N ARG A 26 9.42 17.15 -6.30
CA ARG A 26 8.54 17.82 -7.27
C ARG A 26 8.14 19.28 -6.94
N GLY A 27 8.51 19.81 -5.77
CA GLY A 27 8.39 21.25 -5.45
C GLY A 27 7.16 21.69 -4.64
N ASP A 28 6.42 20.79 -4.00
CA ASP A 28 5.17 21.09 -3.26
C ASP A 28 5.31 21.10 -1.71
N ALA A 29 6.55 21.02 -1.18
CA ALA A 29 6.83 20.88 0.26
C ALA A 29 6.26 22.01 1.16
N ASN A 30 6.18 23.24 0.66
CA ASN A 30 5.67 24.38 1.43
C ASN A 30 4.16 24.27 1.71
N ARG A 31 3.41 23.65 0.80
CA ARG A 31 1.95 23.51 0.92
C ARG A 31 1.57 22.48 1.97
N LEU A 32 2.37 21.42 2.06
CA LEU A 32 2.24 20.40 3.09
C LEU A 32 2.61 20.96 4.47
N LEU A 33 3.70 21.74 4.58
CA LEU A 33 4.08 22.43 5.82
C LEU A 33 2.96 23.33 6.38
N ASP A 34 2.28 24.09 5.51
CA ASP A 34 1.17 24.97 5.90
C ASP A 34 -0.03 24.18 6.47
N ILE A 35 -0.35 23.01 5.90
CA ILE A 35 -1.39 22.10 6.41
C ILE A 35 -0.99 21.62 7.81
N THR A 36 0.27 21.21 8.00
CA THR A 36 0.80 20.71 9.27
C THR A 36 0.73 21.75 10.39
N GLU A 37 1.11 22.99 10.11
CA GLU A 37 1.08 24.07 11.10
C GLU A 37 -0.36 24.46 11.49
N ASN A 38 -1.28 24.48 10.52
CA ASN A 38 -2.67 24.81 10.75
C ASN A 38 -3.36 23.77 11.66
N LEU A 39 -3.13 22.49 11.41
CA LEU A 39 -3.65 21.39 12.23
C LEU A 39 -3.08 21.43 13.66
N ARG A 40 -1.78 21.71 13.80
CA ARG A 40 -1.11 21.82 15.12
C ARG A 40 -1.72 22.93 15.97
N SER A 41 -2.11 24.04 15.34
CA SER A 41 -2.68 25.20 16.03
C SER A 41 -4.08 24.94 16.60
N LYS A 42 -4.91 24.11 15.93
CA LYS A 42 -6.29 23.81 16.32
C LYS A 42 -6.41 22.83 17.50
N ILE A 43 -5.38 22.03 17.75
CA ILE A 43 -5.39 20.94 18.73
C ILE A 43 -4.95 21.38 20.13
N ASN A 44 -4.48 22.61 20.30
CA ASN A 44 -4.12 23.15 21.62
C ASN A 44 -5.33 23.44 22.55
N ILE A 45 -6.49 22.86 22.26
CA ILE A 45 -7.70 22.95 23.08
C ILE A 45 -7.60 21.91 24.21
N ASN A 46 -7.44 22.43 25.43
CA ASN A 46 -7.28 21.69 26.66
C ASN A 46 -8.47 20.77 26.99
N PHE A 47 -8.33 19.46 26.75
CA PHE A 47 -9.18 18.47 27.41
C PHE A 47 -8.52 18.00 28.72
N VAL A 48 -9.12 18.44 29.84
CA VAL A 48 -8.91 17.87 31.17
C VAL A 48 -10.22 17.15 31.54
N LYS A 49 -10.22 15.82 31.55
CA LYS A 49 -11.34 15.04 32.09
C LYS A 49 -10.89 14.33 33.36
N SER A 50 -11.62 14.60 34.45
CA SER A 50 -11.45 14.07 35.81
C SER A 50 -12.41 12.92 36.13
N THR A 51 -13.05 12.33 35.11
CA THR A 51 -14.07 11.29 35.23
C THR A 51 -13.56 9.96 34.65
N PRO A 52 -13.89 8.80 35.25
CA PRO A 52 -13.59 7.50 34.66
C PRO A 52 -14.20 7.39 33.26
N LEU A 53 -13.44 6.82 32.32
CA LEU A 53 -13.93 6.55 30.98
C LEU A 53 -15.00 5.46 31.03
N THR A 54 -16.03 5.59 30.20
CA THR A 54 -16.91 4.47 29.87
C THR A 54 -16.13 3.40 29.09
N ASP A 55 -16.58 2.14 29.08
CA ASP A 55 -15.91 1.06 28.33
C ASP A 55 -15.72 1.42 26.84
N VAL A 56 -16.66 2.18 26.25
CA VAL A 56 -16.54 2.65 24.87
C VAL A 56 -15.48 3.75 24.73
N GLU A 57 -15.47 4.73 25.64
CA GLU A 57 -14.42 5.75 25.64
C GLU A 57 -13.04 5.11 25.86
N ASP A 58 -12.93 4.14 26.78
CA ASP A 58 -11.68 3.41 27.07
C ASP A 58 -11.17 2.70 25.82
N ARG A 59 -12.06 1.96 25.13
CA ARG A 59 -11.74 1.31 23.85
C ARG A 59 -11.26 2.30 22.79
N ILE A 60 -11.94 3.44 22.62
CA ILE A 60 -11.52 4.41 21.62
C ILE A 60 -10.17 5.03 21.97
N PHE A 61 -9.98 5.45 23.23
CA PHE A 61 -8.79 6.18 23.64
C PHE A 61 -7.56 5.32 23.90
N ASN A 62 -7.74 4.06 24.32
CA ASN A 62 -6.63 3.20 24.72
C ASN A 62 -6.37 2.05 23.75
N GLU A 63 -7.29 1.76 22.81
CA GLU A 63 -7.08 0.75 21.77
C GLU A 63 -7.07 1.38 20.38
N ILE A 64 -8.20 1.98 19.95
CA ILE A 64 -8.37 2.40 18.55
C ILE A 64 -7.42 3.53 18.15
N LEU A 65 -7.39 4.63 18.91
CA LEU A 65 -6.53 5.78 18.59
C LEU A 65 -5.02 5.43 18.63
N PRO A 66 -4.52 4.69 19.64
CA PRO A 66 -3.14 4.20 19.62
C PRO A 66 -2.83 3.28 18.44
N THR A 67 -3.73 2.39 18.04
CA THR A 67 -3.47 1.53 16.88
C THR A 67 -3.45 2.34 15.58
N ILE A 68 -4.34 3.33 15.41
CA ILE A 68 -4.29 4.25 14.26
C ILE A 68 -2.93 4.98 14.19
N ASP A 69 -2.44 5.46 15.34
CA ASP A 69 -1.14 6.09 15.49
C ASP A 69 0.02 5.19 15.03
N GLU A 70 0.04 3.93 15.50
CA GLU A 70 1.04 2.94 15.09
C GLU A 70 1.03 2.68 13.58
N ARG A 71 -0.16 2.60 12.97
CA ARG A 71 -0.32 2.43 11.52
C ARG A 71 0.19 3.62 10.73
N PHE A 72 -0.06 4.84 11.20
CA PHE A 72 0.51 6.02 10.57
C PHE A 72 2.04 6.06 10.68
N ILE A 73 2.63 5.75 11.83
CA ILE A 73 4.11 5.66 11.94
C ILE A 73 4.65 4.66 10.93
N ALA A 74 4.08 3.45 10.87
CA ALA A 74 4.51 2.42 9.94
C ALA A 74 4.39 2.89 8.48
N ALA A 75 3.27 3.53 8.12
CA ALA A 75 3.08 4.11 6.78
C ALA A 75 4.16 5.14 6.45
N GLY A 76 4.44 6.06 7.38
CA GLY A 76 5.46 7.10 7.22
C GLY A 76 6.88 6.53 7.07
N GLU A 77 7.22 5.49 7.84
CA GLU A 77 8.51 4.79 7.71
C GLU A 77 8.66 4.16 6.33
N PHE A 78 7.62 3.46 5.84
CA PHE A 78 7.62 2.89 4.51
C PHE A 78 7.75 3.96 3.41
N PHE A 79 7.03 5.06 3.54
CA PHE A 79 7.12 6.18 2.60
C PHE A 79 8.50 6.84 2.58
N ASN A 80 9.10 7.05 3.75
CA ASN A 80 10.46 7.56 3.85
C ASN A 80 11.47 6.61 3.22
N ASP A 81 11.35 5.31 3.49
CA ASP A 81 12.20 4.29 2.89
C ASP A 81 12.03 4.24 1.36
N ALA A 82 10.81 4.46 0.87
CA ALA A 82 10.54 4.55 -0.57
C ALA A 82 11.27 5.74 -1.21
N ALA A 83 11.29 6.89 -0.53
CA ALA A 83 11.94 8.10 -1.03
C ALA A 83 13.46 7.95 -1.19
N ILE A 84 14.10 7.13 -0.34
CA ILE A 84 15.55 6.87 -0.38
C ILE A 84 15.93 5.64 -1.20
N ALA A 85 14.96 4.89 -1.73
CA ALA A 85 15.21 3.71 -2.52
C ALA A 85 15.91 4.07 -3.85
N ARG A 86 16.89 3.24 -4.25
CA ARG A 86 17.74 3.50 -5.43
C ARG A 86 17.14 3.02 -6.76
N ASP A 87 16.05 2.28 -6.70
CA ASP A 87 15.33 1.76 -7.86
C ASP A 87 13.82 1.87 -7.66
N SER A 88 13.09 2.09 -8.76
CA SER A 88 11.64 2.29 -8.80
C SER A 88 10.88 1.08 -8.27
N THR A 89 11.39 -0.13 -8.48
CA THR A 89 10.81 -1.37 -7.96
C THR A 89 10.77 -1.37 -6.43
N SER A 90 11.89 -1.10 -5.78
CA SER A 90 11.99 -1.07 -4.32
C SER A 90 11.17 0.07 -3.73
N ALA A 91 11.16 1.24 -4.39
CA ALA A 91 10.32 2.36 -4.00
C ALA A 91 8.83 1.97 -4.04
N GLY A 92 8.35 1.38 -5.14
CA GLY A 92 6.94 0.99 -5.30
C GLY A 92 6.45 -0.02 -4.26
N VAL A 93 7.32 -0.93 -3.77
CA VAL A 93 7.00 -1.84 -2.66
C VAL A 93 6.66 -1.09 -1.41
N LEU A 94 7.57 -0.19 -1.04
CA LEU A 94 7.54 0.52 0.20
C LEU A 94 6.33 1.45 0.18
N VAL A 95 6.07 2.12 -0.95
CA VAL A 95 4.82 2.85 -1.15
C VAL A 95 3.59 1.94 -0.97
N GLN A 96 3.55 0.75 -1.58
CA GLN A 96 2.40 -0.15 -1.44
C GLN A 96 2.20 -0.66 0.00
N SER A 97 3.29 -0.94 0.72
CA SER A 97 3.25 -1.29 2.14
C SER A 97 2.69 -0.13 2.97
N GLY A 98 3.15 1.09 2.72
CA GLY A 98 2.63 2.28 3.40
C GLY A 98 1.13 2.49 3.12
N LEU A 99 0.67 2.28 1.88
CA LEU A 99 -0.76 2.31 1.56
C LEU A 99 -1.57 1.24 2.29
N ASN A 100 -1.03 0.05 2.51
CA ASN A 100 -1.73 -1.00 3.26
C ASN A 100 -1.91 -0.59 4.73
N GLU A 101 -0.89 0.01 5.34
CA GLU A 101 -1.00 0.57 6.69
C GLU A 101 -2.06 1.68 6.75
N LEU A 102 -2.14 2.57 5.74
CA LEU A 102 -3.19 3.58 5.64
C LEU A 102 -4.60 2.97 5.51
N LYS A 103 -4.76 1.87 4.75
CA LYS A 103 -6.04 1.14 4.65
C LYS A 103 -6.45 0.53 5.98
N GLU A 104 -5.51 -0.03 6.75
CA GLU A 104 -5.79 -0.56 8.08
C GLU A 104 -6.18 0.55 9.06
N ALA A 105 -5.47 1.69 9.04
CA ALA A 105 -5.84 2.89 9.79
C ALA A 105 -7.25 3.38 9.43
N ARG A 106 -7.60 3.45 8.15
CA ARG A 106 -8.93 3.83 7.69
C ARG A 106 -10.04 2.94 8.25
N SER A 107 -9.82 1.62 8.30
CA SER A 107 -10.78 0.69 8.90
C SER A 107 -11.01 0.98 10.39
N LEU A 108 -9.94 1.26 11.13
CA LEU A 108 -10.02 1.63 12.55
C LEU A 108 -10.67 3.00 12.76
N ILE A 109 -10.45 3.96 11.87
CA ILE A 109 -11.08 5.27 11.89
C ILE A 109 -12.59 5.14 11.70
N TYR A 110 -13.06 4.32 10.75
CA TYR A 110 -14.49 4.06 10.60
C TYR A 110 -15.11 3.42 11.84
N GLU A 111 -14.41 2.47 12.46
CA GLU A 111 -14.87 1.86 13.71
C GLU A 111 -14.95 2.87 14.85
N GLY A 112 -13.88 3.64 15.07
CA GLY A 112 -13.82 4.67 16.10
C GLY A 112 -14.90 5.74 15.91
N ARG A 113 -15.11 6.18 14.67
CA ARG A 113 -16.17 7.12 14.30
C ARG A 113 -17.56 6.57 14.60
N TRP A 114 -17.82 5.32 14.23
CA TRP A 114 -19.10 4.66 14.51
C TRP A 114 -19.36 4.61 16.01
N LEU A 115 -18.38 4.16 16.81
CA LEU A 115 -18.50 4.11 18.27
C LEU A 115 -18.72 5.49 18.88
N ALA A 116 -17.98 6.51 18.41
CA ALA A 116 -18.11 7.88 18.88
C ALA A 116 -19.53 8.44 18.62
N ASN A 117 -20.06 8.23 17.41
CA ASN A 117 -21.40 8.69 17.05
C ASN A 117 -22.50 7.99 17.85
N GLN A 118 -22.42 6.67 18.02
CA GLN A 118 -23.43 5.91 18.78
C GLN A 118 -23.48 6.32 20.26
N ASN A 119 -22.36 6.78 20.81
CA ASN A 119 -22.21 7.10 22.23
C ASN A 119 -22.11 8.61 22.49
N ASN A 120 -22.39 9.43 21.47
CA ASN A 120 -22.38 10.89 21.55
C ASN A 120 -21.04 11.46 22.10
N ILE A 121 -19.93 10.84 21.69
CA ILE A 121 -18.56 11.22 22.08
C ILE A 121 -18.05 12.26 21.08
N SER A 122 -17.56 13.40 21.57
CA SER A 122 -17.19 14.58 20.78
C SER A 122 -15.98 14.43 19.86
N ILE A 123 -15.44 13.23 19.67
CA ILE A 123 -14.25 12.97 18.85
C ILE A 123 -14.59 12.45 17.46
N ALA A 124 -15.88 12.32 17.12
CA ALA A 124 -16.31 11.90 15.80
C ALA A 124 -15.76 12.81 14.68
N ASP A 125 -15.73 14.12 14.92
CA ASP A 125 -15.19 15.11 13.97
C ASP A 125 -13.69 14.88 13.70
N ILE A 126 -12.93 14.43 14.71
CA ILE A 126 -11.50 14.10 14.55
C ILE A 126 -11.34 12.91 13.59
N PHE A 127 -12.21 11.91 13.68
CA PHE A 127 -12.18 10.79 12.73
C PHE A 127 -12.54 11.22 11.31
N ASP A 128 -13.47 12.17 11.14
CA ASP A 128 -13.80 12.72 9.82
C ASP A 128 -12.63 13.48 9.20
N GLU A 129 -11.90 14.28 9.99
CA GLU A 129 -10.66 14.93 9.56
C GLU A 129 -9.60 13.90 9.14
N LEU A 130 -9.39 12.86 9.95
CA LEU A 130 -8.41 11.80 9.63
C LEU A 130 -8.74 11.06 8.32
N LEU A 131 -10.03 10.87 7.99
CA LEU A 131 -10.42 10.23 6.72
C LEU A 131 -10.04 11.09 5.51
N LEU A 132 -10.32 12.39 5.57
CA LEU A 132 -9.99 13.33 4.49
C LEU A 132 -8.49 13.34 4.19
N GLU A 133 -7.68 13.30 5.24
CA GLU A 133 -6.22 13.31 5.11
C GLU A 133 -5.67 12.01 4.50
N ILE A 134 -6.24 10.85 4.85
CA ILE A 134 -5.87 9.59 4.19
C ILE A 134 -6.25 9.65 2.70
N GLU A 135 -7.43 10.17 2.37
CA GLU A 135 -7.87 10.32 0.97
C GLU A 135 -6.92 11.23 0.18
N GLU A 136 -6.45 12.34 0.77
CA GLU A 136 -5.48 13.23 0.14
C GLU A 136 -4.12 12.56 -0.06
N ALA A 137 -3.61 11.85 0.96
CA ALA A 137 -2.34 11.13 0.87
C ALA A 137 -2.38 10.01 -0.20
N GLU A 138 -3.45 9.22 -0.24
CA GLU A 138 -3.64 8.18 -1.26
C GLU A 138 -3.65 8.78 -2.67
N LYS A 139 -4.35 9.89 -2.87
CA LYS A 139 -4.42 10.57 -4.16
C LYS A 139 -3.06 11.07 -4.64
N ILE A 140 -2.27 11.68 -3.76
CA ILE A 140 -0.90 12.14 -4.08
C ILE A 140 -0.03 10.95 -4.52
N ILE A 141 -0.18 9.81 -3.84
CA ILE A 141 0.57 8.59 -4.12
C ILE A 141 0.15 7.97 -5.46
N GLU A 142 -1.16 7.93 -5.76
CA GLU A 142 -1.67 7.46 -7.05
C GLU A 142 -1.15 8.32 -8.21
N ASP A 143 -1.16 9.65 -8.04
CA ASP A 143 -0.67 10.61 -9.03
C ASP A 143 0.88 10.58 -9.17
N SER A 144 1.59 9.91 -8.26
CA SER A 144 3.06 9.82 -8.29
C SER A 144 3.59 8.89 -9.40
N GLY A 145 2.78 7.91 -9.83
CA GLY A 145 3.20 6.87 -10.78
C GLY A 145 4.15 5.81 -10.20
N LEU A 146 4.37 5.81 -8.88
CA LEU A 146 5.25 4.85 -8.18
C LEU A 146 4.56 3.51 -7.88
N ILE A 147 3.28 3.39 -8.20
CA ILE A 147 2.50 2.17 -8.05
C ILE A 147 1.91 1.81 -9.41
N ASN A 148 1.92 0.53 -9.73
CA ASN A 148 1.13 0.00 -10.82
C ASN A 148 -0.26 -0.46 -10.31
N PRO A 149 -1.36 0.26 -10.60
CA PRO A 149 -2.65 0.04 -9.97
C PRO A 149 -3.24 -1.36 -10.16
N TRP A 150 -2.98 -2.01 -11.31
CA TRP A 150 -3.52 -3.36 -11.55
C TRP A 150 -2.73 -4.46 -10.85
N LEU A 151 -1.53 -4.15 -10.32
CA LEU A 151 -0.83 -5.09 -9.45
C LEU A 151 -1.53 -5.22 -8.09
N ALA A 152 -2.32 -4.24 -7.66
CA ALA A 152 -3.10 -4.31 -6.43
C ALA A 152 -4.30 -5.26 -6.61
N GLY A 153 -4.08 -6.58 -6.47
CA GLY A 153 -5.16 -7.55 -6.56
C GLY A 153 -4.73 -9.01 -6.54
N ALA A 154 -5.72 -9.88 -6.36
CA ALA A 154 -5.59 -11.30 -6.64
C ALA A 154 -6.03 -11.57 -8.09
N TRP A 155 -5.25 -12.39 -8.78
CA TRP A 155 -5.44 -12.72 -10.18
C TRP A 155 -5.65 -14.22 -10.33
N ASP A 156 -6.68 -14.61 -11.08
CA ASP A 156 -6.72 -15.95 -11.65
C ASP A 156 -5.76 -15.99 -12.83
N ILE A 157 -4.89 -17.00 -12.86
CA ILE A 157 -3.78 -17.09 -13.82
C ILE A 157 -3.74 -18.44 -14.49
N ARG A 158 -3.14 -18.46 -15.67
CA ARG A 158 -2.66 -19.69 -16.31
C ARG A 158 -1.37 -19.45 -17.06
N TYR A 159 -0.49 -20.44 -17.06
CA TYR A 159 0.75 -20.41 -17.83
C TYR A 159 1.01 -21.72 -18.54
N THR A 160 1.72 -21.67 -19.67
CA THR A 160 2.16 -22.90 -20.35
C THR A 160 3.45 -23.41 -19.72
N ASN A 161 3.52 -24.68 -19.34
CA ASN A 161 4.76 -25.33 -18.90
C ASN A 161 5.74 -25.53 -20.08
N PRO A 162 6.96 -26.07 -19.86
CA PRO A 162 7.93 -26.31 -20.95
C PRO A 162 7.43 -27.22 -22.08
N SER A 163 6.42 -28.06 -21.83
CA SER A 163 5.80 -28.92 -22.85
C SER A 163 4.57 -28.27 -23.52
N GLY A 164 4.29 -27.00 -23.24
CA GLY A 164 3.16 -26.26 -23.82
C GLY A 164 1.80 -26.49 -23.16
N LYS A 165 1.73 -27.31 -22.09
CA LYS A 165 0.47 -27.57 -21.36
C LYS A 165 0.13 -26.40 -20.44
N TRP A 166 -1.12 -25.96 -20.48
CA TRP A 166 -1.64 -24.95 -19.56
C TRP A 166 -1.75 -25.48 -18.13
N ILE A 167 -1.30 -24.65 -17.18
CA ILE A 167 -1.40 -24.86 -15.74
C ILE A 167 -2.12 -23.63 -15.18
N ASN A 168 -3.21 -23.86 -14.46
CA ASN A 168 -4.02 -22.82 -13.83
C ASN A 168 -3.59 -22.58 -12.37
N GLY A 169 -3.93 -21.41 -11.84
CA GLY A 169 -3.67 -21.04 -10.46
C GLY A 169 -4.16 -19.64 -10.11
N THR A 170 -3.67 -19.13 -8.99
CA THR A 170 -3.87 -17.76 -8.52
C THR A 170 -2.54 -17.07 -8.31
N MET A 171 -2.49 -15.76 -8.51
CA MET A 171 -1.33 -14.90 -8.26
C MET A 171 -1.75 -13.71 -7.41
N THR A 172 -0.87 -13.28 -6.52
CA THR A 172 -1.07 -12.08 -5.71
C THR A 172 0.24 -11.33 -5.64
N PHE A 173 0.22 -10.04 -5.98
CA PHE A 173 1.36 -9.17 -5.80
C PHE A 173 1.40 -8.62 -4.37
N SER A 174 2.60 -8.50 -3.84
CA SER A 174 2.88 -7.90 -2.54
C SER A 174 4.16 -7.08 -2.69
N GLY A 175 4.03 -5.86 -3.21
CA GLY A 175 5.18 -5.00 -3.50
C GLY A 175 5.99 -5.49 -4.71
N SER A 176 7.29 -5.74 -4.53
CA SER A 176 8.25 -6.11 -5.62
C SER A 176 8.33 -7.60 -5.86
N ASP A 177 7.56 -8.34 -5.09
CA ASP A 177 7.40 -9.76 -5.21
C ASP A 177 5.93 -10.08 -5.51
N ALA A 178 5.72 -11.19 -6.19
CA ALA A 178 4.40 -11.81 -6.25
C ALA A 178 4.53 -13.28 -5.96
N GLU A 179 3.53 -13.84 -5.32
CA GLU A 179 3.42 -15.27 -5.14
C GLU A 179 2.39 -15.81 -6.11
N TYR A 180 2.63 -17.00 -6.63
CA TYR A 180 1.60 -17.76 -7.30
C TYR A 180 1.43 -19.13 -6.68
N ARG A 181 0.21 -19.64 -6.77
CA ARG A 181 -0.18 -20.99 -6.37
C ARG A 181 -0.98 -21.62 -7.49
N THR A 182 -0.57 -22.79 -7.97
CA THR A 182 -1.33 -23.55 -8.96
C THR A 182 -2.40 -24.40 -8.29
N ASP A 183 -3.43 -24.77 -9.04
CA ASP A 183 -4.50 -25.66 -8.56
C ASP A 183 -3.96 -27.04 -8.17
N GLY A 184 -2.85 -27.46 -8.78
CA GLY A 184 -2.13 -28.69 -8.45
C GLY A 184 -1.29 -28.61 -7.17
N GLY A 185 -1.34 -27.49 -6.44
CA GLY A 185 -0.62 -27.29 -5.18
C GLY A 185 0.79 -26.74 -5.31
N SER A 186 1.28 -26.53 -6.54
CA SER A 186 2.57 -25.91 -6.79
C SER A 186 2.57 -24.44 -6.36
N LYS A 187 3.71 -23.94 -5.88
CA LYS A 187 3.92 -22.53 -5.55
C LYS A 187 5.24 -22.02 -6.11
N GLY A 188 5.33 -20.73 -6.37
CA GLY A 188 6.58 -20.05 -6.67
C GLY A 188 6.47 -18.54 -6.47
N ARG A 189 7.58 -17.85 -6.74
CA ARG A 189 7.70 -16.40 -6.52
C ARG A 189 8.18 -15.69 -7.78
N PHE A 190 7.57 -14.55 -8.05
CA PHE A 190 8.08 -13.50 -8.91
C PHE A 190 8.87 -12.54 -8.04
N THR A 191 10.01 -12.07 -8.53
CA THR A 191 10.87 -11.11 -7.84
C THR A 191 11.37 -10.06 -8.82
N LYS A 192 11.84 -8.92 -8.31
CA LYS A 192 12.28 -7.79 -9.14
C LYS A 192 11.21 -7.35 -10.13
N VAL A 193 9.98 -7.18 -9.64
CA VAL A 193 8.84 -6.65 -10.42
C VAL A 193 9.15 -5.21 -10.84
N ASP A 194 9.36 -4.98 -12.12
CA ASP A 194 9.55 -3.67 -12.74
C ASP A 194 8.37 -3.39 -13.67
N PHE A 195 8.03 -2.11 -13.91
CA PHE A 195 6.92 -1.74 -14.77
C PHE A 195 7.18 -0.46 -15.55
N GLU A 196 6.59 -0.38 -16.75
CA GLU A 196 6.70 0.83 -17.58
C GLU A 196 5.82 1.96 -17.03
N ASN A 197 6.22 3.20 -17.31
CA ASN A 197 5.54 4.42 -16.83
C ASN A 197 4.07 4.54 -17.25
N ASP A 198 3.62 3.80 -18.26
CA ASP A 198 2.21 3.73 -18.65
C ASP A 198 1.41 2.71 -17.81
N ASN A 199 2.08 2.06 -16.85
CA ASN A 199 1.57 0.98 -16.03
C ASN A 199 1.06 -0.23 -16.80
N ARG A 200 1.29 -0.35 -18.12
CA ARG A 200 0.70 -1.43 -18.91
C ARG A 200 1.59 -2.65 -19.03
N ARG A 201 2.89 -2.50 -18.78
CA ARG A 201 3.84 -3.61 -18.81
C ARG A 201 4.44 -3.82 -17.45
N VAL A 202 4.49 -5.08 -17.03
CA VAL A 202 5.15 -5.52 -15.79
C VAL A 202 6.10 -6.66 -16.13
N GLU A 203 7.32 -6.66 -15.61
CA GLU A 203 8.31 -7.69 -15.90
C GLU A 203 9.21 -7.97 -14.71
N GLY A 204 9.91 -9.09 -14.75
CA GLY A 204 10.82 -9.42 -13.66
C GLY A 204 11.35 -10.83 -13.75
N LEU A 205 11.83 -11.33 -12.62
CA LEU A 205 12.36 -12.68 -12.48
C LEU A 205 11.31 -13.61 -11.87
N TRP A 206 11.37 -14.86 -12.29
CA TRP A 206 10.49 -15.91 -11.80
C TRP A 206 11.33 -17.08 -11.29
N ARG A 207 11.07 -17.53 -10.06
CA ARG A 207 11.66 -18.74 -9.51
C ARG A 207 10.72 -19.93 -9.69
N PHE A 208 11.18 -20.90 -10.47
CA PHE A 208 10.47 -22.16 -10.68
C PHE A 208 10.54 -23.04 -9.42
N GLN A 209 9.58 -23.94 -9.29
CA GLN A 209 9.50 -24.90 -8.18
C GLN A 209 10.74 -25.77 -8.00
N ASN A 210 11.35 -26.17 -9.11
CA ASN A 210 12.55 -27.01 -9.12
C ASN A 210 13.83 -26.23 -8.79
N GLY A 211 13.71 -24.98 -8.33
CA GLY A 211 14.83 -24.10 -8.01
C GLY A 211 15.42 -23.37 -9.21
N ALA A 212 14.99 -23.66 -10.44
CA ALA A 212 15.43 -22.90 -11.61
C ALA A 212 14.94 -21.45 -11.54
N THR A 213 15.57 -20.58 -12.31
CA THR A 213 15.16 -19.17 -12.47
C THR A 213 14.88 -18.84 -13.94
N GLY A 214 13.94 -17.94 -14.13
CA GLY A 214 13.50 -17.43 -15.41
C GLY A 214 13.07 -15.99 -15.30
N TRP A 215 12.44 -15.50 -16.35
CA TRP A 215 11.84 -14.18 -16.39
C TRP A 215 10.39 -14.26 -16.83
N TYR A 216 9.62 -13.22 -16.51
CA TYR A 216 8.27 -13.02 -16.98
C TYR A 216 8.10 -11.60 -17.51
N GLN A 217 7.09 -11.42 -18.34
CA GLN A 217 6.66 -10.12 -18.85
C GLN A 217 5.16 -10.18 -19.11
N PHE A 218 4.40 -9.33 -18.43
CA PHE A 218 2.96 -9.20 -18.48
C PHE A 218 2.58 -7.87 -19.12
N TYR A 219 1.47 -7.87 -19.83
CA TYR A 219 0.92 -6.76 -20.57
C TYR A 219 -0.56 -6.67 -20.25
N LEU A 220 -0.97 -5.58 -19.59
CA LEU A 220 -2.37 -5.30 -19.28
C LEU A 220 -3.13 -5.03 -20.58
N ASN A 221 -4.21 -5.77 -20.76
CA ASN A 221 -5.10 -5.60 -21.90
C ASN A 221 -5.92 -4.30 -21.76
N ASN A 222 -6.60 -3.89 -22.82
CA ASN A 222 -7.37 -2.63 -22.82
C ASN A 222 -8.59 -2.65 -21.91
N ASP A 223 -9.01 -3.83 -21.44
CA ASP A 223 -10.11 -3.96 -20.48
C ASP A 223 -9.70 -3.56 -19.05
N GLY A 224 -8.40 -3.45 -18.75
CA GLY A 224 -7.90 -3.16 -17.41
C GLY A 224 -8.08 -4.30 -16.40
N GLU A 225 -8.71 -5.40 -16.81
CA GLU A 225 -9.10 -6.53 -15.94
C GLU A 225 -8.43 -7.84 -16.36
N SER A 226 -7.73 -7.86 -17.49
CA SER A 226 -6.98 -9.03 -17.93
C SER A 226 -5.58 -8.67 -18.41
N PHE A 227 -4.65 -9.62 -18.29
CA PHE A 227 -3.31 -9.47 -18.84
C PHE A 227 -2.92 -10.67 -19.70
N SER A 228 -2.06 -10.43 -20.67
CA SER A 228 -1.35 -11.45 -21.42
C SER A 228 0.15 -11.34 -21.16
N GLY A 229 0.89 -12.44 -21.31
CA GLY A 229 2.29 -12.42 -20.95
C GLY A 229 3.12 -13.53 -21.56
N LYS A 230 4.42 -13.45 -21.29
CA LYS A 230 5.45 -14.37 -21.78
C LYS A 230 6.40 -14.70 -20.64
N TRP A 231 7.02 -15.87 -20.73
CA TRP A 231 8.11 -16.24 -19.84
C TRP A 231 9.22 -16.98 -20.59
N GLY A 232 10.41 -16.99 -20.00
CA GLY A 232 11.56 -17.70 -20.53
C GLY A 232 12.59 -18.03 -19.45
N ASN A 233 13.67 -18.70 -19.87
CA ASN A 233 14.73 -19.15 -18.96
C ASN A 233 15.87 -18.13 -18.86
N GLY A 234 16.51 -18.09 -17.68
CA GLY A 234 17.65 -17.21 -17.40
C GLY A 234 17.24 -15.83 -16.89
N SER A 235 18.23 -14.99 -16.60
CA SER A 235 18.05 -13.67 -15.97
C SER A 235 17.78 -12.52 -16.94
N ARG A 236 17.92 -12.75 -18.25
CA ARG A 236 17.73 -11.71 -19.27
C ARG A 236 16.31 -11.76 -19.84
N ILE A 237 15.50 -10.77 -19.44
CA ILE A 237 14.11 -10.61 -19.87
C ILE A 237 14.03 -10.57 -21.41
N GLY A 238 13.03 -11.27 -21.97
CA GLY A 238 12.78 -11.35 -23.41
C GLY A 238 13.64 -12.35 -24.20
N LYS A 239 14.67 -12.97 -23.60
CA LYS A 239 15.52 -13.98 -24.27
C LYS A 239 15.08 -15.40 -23.90
N ASN A 240 15.29 -16.38 -24.79
CA ASN A 240 14.96 -17.79 -24.52
C ASN A 240 13.50 -18.03 -24.05
N LYS A 241 12.55 -17.37 -24.72
CA LYS A 241 11.11 -17.55 -24.45
C LYS A 241 10.73 -19.04 -24.48
N LYS A 242 9.96 -19.46 -23.49
CA LYS A 242 9.47 -20.84 -23.34
C LYS A 242 7.96 -20.95 -23.36
N GLY A 243 7.24 -19.90 -22.98
CA GLY A 243 5.79 -20.00 -22.90
C GLY A 243 5.07 -18.67 -22.74
N HIS A 244 3.80 -18.81 -22.38
CA HIS A 244 2.85 -17.72 -22.24
C HIS A 244 2.22 -17.71 -20.85
N TRP A 245 1.75 -16.54 -20.46
CA TRP A 245 0.93 -16.27 -19.28
C TRP A 245 -0.36 -15.61 -19.75
N ASN A 246 -1.45 -15.89 -19.04
CA ASN A 246 -2.68 -15.10 -19.08
C ASN A 246 -3.18 -14.97 -17.65
N GLY A 247 -3.85 -13.86 -17.35
CA GLY A 247 -4.60 -13.74 -16.11
C GLY A 247 -5.77 -12.77 -16.22
N SER A 248 -6.69 -12.89 -15.27
CA SER A 248 -7.84 -12.02 -15.08
C SER A 248 -7.99 -11.68 -13.61
N LEU A 249 -8.46 -10.47 -13.32
CA LEU A 249 -8.76 -10.04 -11.95
C LEU A 249 -9.81 -10.98 -11.34
N LYS A 250 -9.64 -11.32 -10.06
CA LYS A 250 -10.55 -12.21 -9.32
C LYS A 250 -11.71 -11.45 -8.69
#